data_AF-A0A558J3V0-F1
#
_entry.id   AF-A0A558J3V0-F1
#
_cell.length_a   1.000
_cell.length_b   1.000
_cell.length_c   1.000
_cell.angle_alpha   90.00
_cell.angle_beta   90.00
_cell.angle_gamma   90.00
#
_symmetry.space_group_name_H-M   'P 1'
#
loop_
_entity.id
_entity.type
_entity.pdbx_description
1 polymer ?
#
loop_
_entity_poly.entity_id
_entity_poly.type
_entity_poly.pdbx_seq_one_letter_code
_entity_poly.pdbx_strand_id
1 'polypeptide(L)'
;MKLKFLAGAGLASYDIQGSMIEGIDTALFAEGSKFVGNEETAAVGIFDMFLLEGELHVVLAQPTKTTGLPWAARDAGWIDAADHVPGKRYVAATDANALALIEAGKAEYWRDPVDEKWSVRMVETYEEEPAK
;
A
#
# COMPACT_ATOMS: atom_id res chain seq x y z
N MET A 1 12.75 11.56 1.64
CA MET A 1 12.42 10.15 1.95
C MET A 1 11.35 9.72 0.99
N LYS A 2 11.59 8.62 0.30
CA LYS A 2 10.64 8.00 -0.61
C LYS A 2 9.98 6.81 0.05
N LEU A 3 8.71 6.62 -0.27
CA LEU A 3 7.90 5.51 0.20
C LEU A 3 7.44 4.66 -0.97
N LYS A 4 7.41 3.35 -0.75
CA LYS A 4 6.76 2.39 -1.64
C LYS A 4 5.90 1.46 -0.81
N PHE A 5 4.71 1.17 -1.29
CA PHE A 5 3.78 0.27 -0.60
C PHE A 5 3.68 -1.04 -1.36
N LEU A 6 3.89 -2.14 -0.66
CA LEU A 6 3.63 -3.49 -1.14
C LEU A 6 2.46 -4.07 -0.37
N ALA A 7 1.69 -4.97 -0.98
CA ALA A 7 0.66 -5.63 -0.20
C ALA A 7 1.27 -6.59 0.83
N GLY A 8 0.78 -6.52 2.06
CA GLY A 8 1.24 -7.35 3.15
C GLY A 8 0.41 -7.16 4.40
N ALA A 9 0.84 -7.75 5.51
CA ALA A 9 0.23 -7.53 6.81
C ALA A 9 0.75 -6.22 7.43
N GLY A 10 0.23 -5.09 6.93
CA GLY A 10 0.57 -3.73 7.39
C GLY A 10 -0.60 -3.02 8.05
N LEU A 11 -0.40 -1.74 8.33
CA LEU A 11 -1.44 -0.87 8.86
C LEU A 11 -2.36 -0.37 7.75
N ALA A 12 -3.64 -0.20 8.07
CA ALA A 12 -4.63 0.34 7.14
C ALA A 12 -4.38 1.82 6.77
N SER A 13 -3.71 2.53 7.67
CA SER A 13 -3.28 3.91 7.51
C SER A 13 -1.95 4.12 8.24
N TYR A 14 -1.14 5.04 7.74
CA TYR A 14 0.14 5.42 8.33
C TYR A 14 0.13 6.89 8.79
N ASP A 15 0.65 7.17 9.98
CA ASP A 15 1.11 8.49 10.39
C ASP A 15 2.57 8.66 10.00
N ILE A 16 2.82 9.61 9.10
CA ILE A 16 4.14 9.87 8.51
C ILE A 16 4.46 11.35 8.65
N GLN A 17 5.52 11.66 9.39
CA GLN A 17 5.92 13.03 9.72
C GLN A 17 7.43 13.19 9.53
N GLY A 18 7.83 13.65 8.34
CA GLY A 18 9.26 13.77 8.01
C GLY A 18 9.93 12.40 7.94
N SER A 19 10.79 12.10 8.93
CA SER A 19 11.46 10.79 9.10
C SER A 19 10.73 9.85 10.07
N MET A 20 9.64 10.29 10.69
CA MET A 20 8.88 9.44 11.61
C MET A 20 7.84 8.64 10.83
N ILE A 21 7.76 7.34 11.09
CA ILE A 21 6.69 6.45 10.62
C ILE A 21 6.15 5.73 11.85
N GLU A 22 4.90 6.01 12.24
CA GLU A 22 4.25 5.34 13.39
C GLU A 22 5.07 5.38 14.69
N GLY A 23 5.72 6.53 14.94
CA GLY A 23 6.59 6.71 16.10
C GLY A 23 8.00 6.14 15.97
N ILE A 24 8.33 5.46 14.87
CA ILE A 24 9.70 4.99 14.57
C ILE A 24 10.46 6.10 13.83
N ASP A 25 11.60 6.52 14.38
CA ASP A 25 12.49 7.48 13.74
C ASP A 25 13.40 6.77 12.72
N THR A 26 13.07 6.90 11.44
CA THR A 26 13.84 6.29 10.37
C THR A 26 15.13 7.05 10.05
N ALA A 27 15.34 8.26 10.60
CA ALA A 27 16.60 9.01 10.44
C ALA A 27 17.78 8.32 11.16
N LEU A 28 17.50 7.41 12.10
CA LEU A 28 18.50 6.57 12.74
C LEU A 28 19.12 5.54 11.78
N PHE A 29 18.52 5.31 10.60
CA PHE A 29 19.08 4.46 9.56
C PHE A 29 20.21 5.18 8.82
N ALA A 30 21.45 4.87 9.21
CA ALA A 30 22.65 5.54 8.69
C ALA A 30 23.14 4.98 7.35
N GLU A 31 23.95 5.75 6.63
CA GLU A 31 24.62 5.32 5.40
C GLU A 31 25.45 4.04 5.60
N GLY A 32 25.35 3.11 4.66
CA GLY A 32 26.00 1.79 4.74
C GLY A 32 25.30 0.78 5.66
N SER A 33 24.23 1.17 6.36
CA SER A 33 23.43 0.25 7.15
C SER A 33 22.65 -0.74 6.27
N LYS A 34 22.43 -1.94 6.80
CA LYS A 34 21.55 -2.94 6.21
C LYS A 34 20.29 -3.06 7.06
N PHE A 35 19.12 -2.97 6.43
CA PHE A 35 17.88 -3.27 7.12
C PHE A 35 17.79 -4.77 7.41
N VAL A 36 17.56 -5.11 8.69
CA VAL A 36 17.34 -6.49 9.16
C VAL A 36 15.90 -6.67 9.65
N GLY A 37 15.24 -5.58 10.05
CA GLY A 37 13.94 -5.61 10.71
C GLY A 37 14.01 -6.14 12.15
N ASN A 38 13.04 -5.74 12.95
CA ASN A 38 12.75 -6.25 14.28
C ASN A 38 11.22 -6.31 14.50
N GLU A 39 10.79 -6.69 15.70
CA GLU A 39 9.37 -6.77 16.06
C GLU A 39 8.65 -5.43 15.92
N GLU A 40 9.29 -4.31 16.25
CA GLU A 40 8.70 -2.96 16.14
C GLU A 40 8.46 -2.56 14.68
N THR A 41 9.47 -2.70 13.82
CA THR A 41 9.34 -2.41 12.39
C THR A 41 8.33 -3.34 11.72
N ALA A 42 8.27 -4.61 12.15
CA ALA A 42 7.29 -5.56 11.64
C ALA A 42 5.87 -5.20 12.08
N ALA A 43 5.68 -4.76 13.34
CA ALA A 43 4.37 -4.37 13.88
C ALA A 43 3.78 -3.17 13.14
N VAL A 44 4.60 -2.22 12.71
CA VAL A 44 4.15 -1.09 11.89
C VAL A 44 4.18 -1.40 10.39
N GLY A 45 4.68 -2.55 9.97
CA GLY A 45 4.71 -2.95 8.55
C GLY A 45 5.80 -2.28 7.72
N ILE A 46 6.93 -1.89 8.30
CA ILE A 46 8.15 -1.54 7.57
C ILE A 46 8.84 -2.85 7.15
N PHE A 47 8.93 -3.09 5.84
CA PHE A 47 9.53 -4.29 5.26
C PHE A 47 10.98 -4.15 4.85
N ASP A 48 11.37 -2.96 4.40
CA ASP A 48 12.72 -2.68 3.95
C ASP A 48 13.05 -1.20 4.09
N MET A 49 14.33 -0.90 4.31
CA MET A 49 14.86 0.44 4.32
C MET A 49 16.26 0.45 3.72
N PHE A 50 16.52 1.38 2.81
CA PHE A 50 17.85 1.56 2.24
C PHE A 50 18.07 3.00 1.81
N LEU A 51 19.33 3.39 1.71
CA LEU A 51 19.75 4.67 1.16
C LEU A 51 20.12 4.47 -0.32
N LEU A 52 19.54 5.31 -1.18
CA LEU A 52 19.88 5.38 -2.59
C LEU A 52 20.26 6.83 -2.89
N GLU A 53 21.50 7.06 -3.30
CA GLU A 53 22.03 8.41 -3.61
C GLU A 53 21.84 9.42 -2.46
N GLY A 54 21.95 8.95 -1.21
CA GLY A 54 21.76 9.77 0.00
C GLY A 54 20.29 10.01 0.38
N GLU A 55 19.32 9.51 -0.39
CA GLU A 55 17.90 9.56 -0.05
C GLU A 55 17.41 8.24 0.57
N LEU A 56 16.78 8.36 1.74
CA LEU A 56 16.17 7.22 2.42
C LEU A 56 14.92 6.74 1.64
N HIS A 57 14.91 5.46 1.33
CA HIS A 57 13.80 4.73 0.71
C HIS A 57 13.24 3.72 1.71
N VAL A 58 11.94 3.77 1.95
CA VAL A 58 11.25 2.87 2.89
C VAL A 58 10.14 2.12 2.17
N VAL A 59 10.11 0.80 2.37
CA VAL A 59 9.06 -0.07 1.85
C VAL A 59 8.10 -0.40 2.98
N LEU A 60 6.82 -0.03 2.79
CA LEU A 60 5.73 -0.24 3.73
C LEU A 60 4.76 -1.30 3.24
N ALA A 61 4.10 -1.95 4.18
CA ALA A 61 3.04 -2.91 3.94
C ALA A 61 1.68 -2.19 3.86
N GLN A 62 0.84 -2.50 2.87
CA GLN A 62 -0.57 -2.08 2.87
C GLN A 62 -1.48 -3.31 2.85
N PRO A 63 -2.46 -3.41 3.77
CA PRO A 63 -3.26 -4.62 3.89
C PRO A 63 -4.25 -4.76 2.73
N THR A 64 -4.33 -5.99 2.21
CA THR A 64 -5.24 -6.38 1.12
C THR A 64 -5.94 -7.70 1.45
N LYS A 65 -7.13 -7.93 0.90
CA LYS A 65 -7.89 -9.17 1.15
C LYS A 65 -7.34 -10.40 0.42
N THR A 66 -6.51 -10.21 -0.60
CA THR A 66 -5.94 -11.31 -1.38
C THR A 66 -4.53 -11.61 -0.89
N THR A 67 -4.41 -12.70 -0.13
CA THR A 67 -3.18 -13.15 0.55
C THR A 67 -2.31 -14.10 -0.27
N GLY A 68 -2.52 -14.21 -1.58
CA GLY A 68 -1.87 -15.23 -2.43
C GLY A 68 -1.09 -14.73 -3.65
N LEU A 69 -0.80 -13.43 -3.78
CA LEU A 69 -0.12 -12.90 -4.97
C LEU A 69 1.38 -12.66 -4.71
N PRO A 70 2.27 -12.99 -5.67
CA PRO A 70 3.71 -12.84 -5.51
C PRO A 70 4.15 -11.37 -5.35
N TRP A 71 5.24 -11.15 -4.63
CA TRP A 71 5.85 -9.84 -4.29
C TRP A 71 6.05 -8.87 -5.47
N ALA A 72 6.11 -9.36 -6.70
CA ALA A 72 6.23 -8.54 -7.92
C ALA A 72 4.94 -7.81 -8.29
N ALA A 73 3.82 -8.16 -7.66
CA ALA A 73 2.58 -7.43 -7.79
C ALA A 73 2.58 -6.26 -6.80
N ARG A 74 2.18 -5.07 -7.26
CA ARG A 74 1.72 -3.92 -6.43
C ARG A 74 2.76 -2.87 -6.10
N ASP A 75 3.11 -2.07 -7.10
CA ASP A 75 3.87 -0.84 -6.97
C ASP A 75 3.03 0.25 -7.68
N ALA A 76 2.68 1.34 -6.98
CA ALA A 76 2.13 2.56 -7.60
C ALA A 76 3.22 3.63 -7.83
N GLY A 77 4.47 3.21 -7.80
CA GLY A 77 5.67 4.01 -7.80
C GLY A 77 6.20 4.26 -6.40
N TRP A 78 7.38 4.87 -6.38
CA TRP A 78 7.86 5.62 -5.24
C TRP A 78 7.11 6.94 -5.15
N ILE A 79 6.69 7.32 -3.94
CA ILE A 79 6.12 8.64 -3.65
C ILE A 79 7.00 9.38 -2.66
N ASP A 80 6.93 10.70 -2.66
CA ASP A 80 7.47 11.49 -1.56
C ASP A 80 6.66 11.25 -0.29
N ALA A 81 7.34 11.12 0.86
CA ALA A 81 6.67 10.98 2.14
C ALA A 81 5.73 12.16 2.45
N ALA A 82 6.04 13.36 1.93
CA ALA A 82 5.20 14.55 2.06
C ALA A 82 3.87 14.46 1.27
N ASP A 83 3.81 13.62 0.23
CA ASP A 83 2.62 13.42 -0.60
C ASP A 83 1.75 12.26 -0.09
N HIS A 84 2.14 11.62 1.01
CA HIS A 84 1.38 10.54 1.61
C HIS A 84 0.07 11.08 2.19
N VAL A 85 -1.04 10.60 1.61
CA VAL A 85 -2.40 10.76 2.14
C VAL A 85 -2.77 9.52 2.98
N PRO A 86 -3.05 9.68 4.29
CA PRO A 86 -3.53 8.61 5.16
C PRO A 86 -4.75 7.88 4.58
N GLY A 87 -4.71 6.55 4.60
CA GLY A 87 -5.82 5.71 4.16
C GLY A 87 -6.06 5.66 2.65
N LYS A 88 -5.25 6.34 1.83
CA LYS A 88 -5.29 6.21 0.37
C LYS A 88 -4.68 4.88 -0.08
N ARG A 89 -5.17 4.37 -1.22
CA ARG A 89 -4.60 3.18 -1.87
C ARG A 89 -3.28 3.53 -2.57
N TYR A 90 -2.24 2.75 -2.30
CA TYR A 90 -0.95 2.77 -3.00
C TYR A 90 -0.58 1.41 -3.61
N VAL A 91 -1.32 0.35 -3.31
CA VAL A 91 -1.18 -0.97 -3.96
C VAL A 91 -2.14 -1.12 -5.13
N ALA A 92 -1.68 -1.62 -6.27
CA ALA A 92 -2.49 -1.84 -7.47
C ALA A 92 -2.85 -3.32 -7.67
N ALA A 93 -4.00 -3.59 -8.28
CA ALA A 93 -4.34 -4.92 -8.78
C ALA A 93 -3.36 -5.32 -9.88
N THR A 94 -3.05 -6.62 -9.98
CA THR A 94 -2.15 -7.17 -11.00
C THR A 94 -2.74 -8.34 -11.76
N ASP A 95 -3.89 -8.85 -11.30
CA ASP A 95 -4.66 -9.80 -12.06
C ASP A 95 -5.20 -9.09 -13.32
N ALA A 96 -4.88 -9.65 -14.49
CA ALA A 96 -5.22 -9.05 -15.77
C ALA A 96 -6.75 -8.92 -15.97
N ASN A 97 -7.53 -9.87 -15.44
CA ASN A 97 -8.99 -9.80 -15.52
C ASN A 97 -9.52 -8.69 -14.60
N ALA A 98 -9.02 -8.59 -13.37
CA ALA A 98 -9.38 -7.52 -12.45
C ALA A 98 -9.03 -6.14 -13.03
N LEU A 99 -7.85 -6.00 -13.65
CA LEU A 99 -7.44 -4.77 -14.33
C LEU A 99 -8.37 -4.42 -15.49
N ALA A 100 -8.67 -5.38 -16.37
CA ALA A 100 -9.58 -5.17 -17.49
C ALA A 100 -11.00 -4.78 -17.02
N LEU A 101 -11.47 -5.34 -15.91
CA LEU A 101 -12.76 -4.98 -15.32
C LEU A 101 -12.76 -3.57 -14.72
N ILE A 102 -11.66 -3.16 -14.08
CA ILE A 102 -11.49 -1.79 -13.56
C ILE A 102 -11.46 -0.79 -14.71
N GLU A 103 -10.68 -1.05 -15.76
CA GLU A 103 -10.59 -0.21 -16.96
C GLU A 103 -11.94 -0.10 -17.68
N ALA A 104 -12.72 -1.19 -17.68
CA ALA A 104 -14.07 -1.21 -18.23
C ALA A 104 -15.13 -0.57 -17.30
N GLY A 105 -14.75 -0.07 -16.11
CA GLY A 105 -15.67 0.51 -15.13
C GLY A 105 -16.62 -0.50 -14.48
N LYS A 106 -16.34 -1.80 -14.62
CA LYS A 106 -17.16 -2.91 -14.08
C LYS A 106 -16.69 -3.38 -12.71
N ALA A 107 -15.50 -2.97 -12.30
CA ALA A 107 -14.94 -3.21 -10.98
C ALA A 107 -14.27 -1.96 -10.45
N GLU A 108 -14.11 -1.90 -9.13
CA GLU A 108 -13.46 -0.79 -8.45
C GLU A 108 -12.56 -1.28 -7.33
N TYR A 109 -11.57 -0.47 -6.97
CA TYR A 109 -10.88 -0.63 -5.71
C TYR A 109 -11.81 -0.23 -4.58
N TRP A 110 -11.92 -1.10 -3.60
CA TRP A 110 -12.75 -0.89 -2.46
C TRP A 110 -11.98 -1.18 -1.18
N ARG A 111 -12.13 -0.28 -0.21
CA ARG A 111 -11.62 -0.44 1.15
C ARG A 111 -12.76 -0.92 2.01
N ASP A 112 -12.62 -2.12 2.56
CA ASP A 112 -13.65 -2.71 3.40
C ASP A 112 -13.81 -1.93 4.72
N PRO A 113 -15.02 -1.54 5.14
CA PRO A 113 -15.21 -0.77 6.35
C PRO A 113 -15.03 -1.58 7.65
N VAL A 114 -15.00 -2.91 7.57
CA VAL A 114 -14.87 -3.82 8.71
C VAL A 114 -13.41 -4.12 9.02
N ASP A 115 -12.62 -4.50 8.00
CA ASP A 115 -11.21 -4.88 8.18
C ASP A 115 -10.21 -3.90 7.55
N GLU A 116 -10.70 -2.83 6.92
CA GLU A 116 -9.93 -1.76 6.28
C GLU A 116 -8.97 -2.23 5.17
N LYS A 117 -9.13 -3.48 4.71
CA LYS A 117 -8.29 -4.05 3.66
C LYS A 117 -8.78 -3.63 2.30
N TRP A 118 -7.82 -3.39 1.40
CA TRP A 118 -8.13 -3.13 0.00
C TRP A 118 -8.44 -4.42 -0.76
N SER A 119 -9.46 -4.37 -1.61
CA SER A 119 -9.80 -5.41 -2.57
C SER A 119 -10.29 -4.80 -3.88
N VAL A 120 -10.42 -5.64 -4.90
CA VAL A 120 -11.20 -5.30 -6.11
C VAL A 120 -12.57 -5.94 -5.96
N ARG A 121 -13.64 -5.18 -6.17
CA ARG A 121 -15.02 -5.69 -6.18
C ARG A 121 -15.72 -5.26 -7.47
N MET A 122 -16.75 -6.01 -7.87
CA MET A 122 -17.62 -5.60 -8.98
C MET A 122 -18.42 -4.35 -8.59
N VAL A 123 -18.61 -3.45 -9.54
CA VAL A 123 -19.55 -2.33 -9.40
C VAL A 123 -20.95 -2.91 -9.60
N GLU A 124 -21.82 -2.74 -8.61
CA GLU A 124 -23.22 -3.13 -8.73
C GLU A 124 -23.91 -2.16 -9.72
N THR A 125 -24.17 -2.62 -10.94
CA THR A 125 -25.06 -1.92 -11.87
C THR A 125 -26.50 -2.33 -11.56
N TYR A 126 -27.27 -1.43 -10.96
CA TYR A 126 -28.72 -1.57 -10.93
C TYR A 126 -29.26 -1.39 -12.36
N GLU A 127 -29.74 -2.46 -12.98
CA GLU A 127 -30.64 -2.34 -14.13
C GLU A 127 -31.99 -1.81 -13.61
N GLU A 128 -32.34 -0.58 -13.95
CA GLU A 128 -33.73 -0.13 -13.82
C GLU A 128 -34.58 -1.02 -14.73
N GLU A 129 -35.48 -1.82 -14.15
CA GLU A 129 -36.50 -2.52 -14.93
C GLU A 129 -37.26 -1.50 -15.79
N PRO A 130 -37.45 -1.74 -17.10
CA PRO A 130 -38.22 -0.83 -17.93
C PRO A 130 -39.64 -0.73 -17.36
N ALA A 131 -40.04 0.48 -16.99
CA ALA A 131 -41.40 0.78 -16.55
C ALA A 131 -42.39 0.22 -17.58
N LYS A 132 -43.21 -0.74 -17.14
CA LYS A 132 -44.29 -1.33 -17.93
C LYS A 132 -45.42 -0.35 -18.17
#